data_AF-C5MG82-F1
#
_entry.id   AF-C5MG82-F1
#
_cell.length_a   1.000
_cell.length_b   1.000
_cell.length_c   1.000
_cell.angle_alpha   90.00
_cell.angle_beta   90.00
_cell.angle_gamma   90.00
#
_symmetry.space_group_name_H-M   'P 1'
#
loop_
_entity.id
_entity.type
_entity.pdbx_description
1 polymer ?
#
loop_
_entity_poly.entity_id
_entity_poly.type
_entity_poly.pdbx_seq_one_letter_code
_entity_poly.pdbx_strand_id
1 'polypeptide(L)'
;MSDIDYQIQVIRLKRVQEFNNRLTEALQRERIPASTASGLIINYVEETPDYLIPYNWSLPPDQNKFAKYKALKQHYSGNRRSDVVGCCTIM
;
A
#
# COMPACT_ATOMS: atom_id res chain seq x y z
N MET A 1 36.64 37.31 17.99
CA MET A 1 35.57 36.32 17.71
C MET A 1 36.12 34.98 18.15
N SER A 2 35.41 34.20 18.98
CA SER A 2 35.98 32.92 19.44
C SER A 2 36.05 31.93 18.27
N ASP A 3 37.07 31.07 18.23
CA ASP A 3 37.21 30.05 17.16
C ASP A 3 35.98 29.14 17.07
N ILE A 4 35.30 28.93 18.20
CA ILE A 4 34.07 28.15 18.30
C ILE A 4 32.91 28.86 17.58
N ASP A 5 32.75 30.17 17.75
CA ASP A 5 31.71 30.94 17.05
C ASP A 5 31.89 30.88 15.53
N TYR A 6 33.15 30.93 15.07
CA TYR A 6 33.47 30.79 13.66
C TYR A 6 33.10 29.40 13.13
N GLN A 7 33.46 28.33 13.84
CA GLN A 7 33.07 26.97 13.44
C GLN A 7 31.55 26.77 13.38
N ILE A 8 30.80 27.34 14.34
CA ILE A 8 29.33 27.30 14.34
C ILE A 8 28.78 28.01 13.10
N GLN A 9 29.33 29.16 12.71
CA GLN A 9 28.91 29.89 11.52
C GLN A 9 29.19 29.10 10.24
N VAL A 10 30.35 28.45 10.13
CA VAL A 10 30.69 27.58 8.98
C VAL A 10 29.72 26.42 8.85
N ILE A 11 29.39 25.73 9.95
CA ILE A 11 28.42 24.62 9.95
C ILE A 11 27.03 25.11 9.52
N ARG A 12 26.59 26.27 10.02
CA ARG A 12 25.30 26.86 9.63
C ARG A 12 25.27 27.17 8.15
N LEU A 13 26.32 27.79 7.61
CA LEU A 13 26.44 28.11 6.19
C LEU A 13 26.37 26.83 5.33
N LYS A 14 27.11 25.78 5.71
CA LYS A 14 27.07 24.50 5.01
C LYS A 14 25.66 23.91 4.97
N ARG A 15 24.94 23.90 6.09
CA ARG A 15 23.55 23.40 6.15
C ARG A 15 22.61 24.18 5.25
N VAL A 16 22.74 25.51 5.22
CA VAL A 16 21.91 26.37 4.35
C VAL A 16 22.21 26.09 2.88
N GLN A 17 23.48 25.94 2.52
CA GLN A 17 23.87 25.60 1.14
C GLN A 17 23.34 24.22 0.73
N GLU A 18 23.48 23.21 1.58
CA GLU A 18 22.92 21.88 1.33
C GLU A 18 21.39 21.93 1.14
N PHE A 19 20.68 22.71 1.95
CA PHE A 19 19.25 22.90 1.82
C PHE A 19 18.87 23.60 0.49
N ASN A 20 19.58 24.67 0.14
CA ASN A 20 19.36 25.38 -1.13
C ASN A 20 19.62 24.49 -2.34
N ASN A 21 20.64 23.62 -2.28
CA ASN A 21 20.92 22.65 -3.34
C ASN A 21 19.74 21.68 -3.50
N ARG A 22 19.22 21.11 -2.40
CA ARG A 22 18.05 20.23 -2.42
C ARG A 22 16.79 20.91 -2.97
N LEU A 23 16.59 22.19 -2.64
CA LEU A 23 15.47 22.98 -3.19
C LEU A 23 15.63 23.19 -4.69
N THR A 24 16.84 23.50 -5.15
CA THR A 24 17.15 23.70 -6.56
C THR A 24 16.92 22.41 -7.36
N GLU A 25 17.38 21.27 -6.84
CA GLU A 25 17.10 19.95 -7.41
C GLU A 25 15.59 19.66 -7.47
N ALA A 26 14.85 19.97 -6.40
CA ALA A 26 13.39 19.76 -6.36
C ALA A 26 12.62 20.65 -7.34
N LEU A 27 13.13 21.85 -7.64
CA LEU A 27 12.57 22.75 -8.65
C LEU A 27 12.89 22.30 -10.07
N GLN A 28 14.04 21.66 -10.29
CA GLN A 28 14.46 21.14 -11.60
C GLN A 28 13.75 19.84 -11.99
N ARG A 29 13.04 19.18 -11.08
CA ARG A 29 12.25 17.97 -11.41
C ARG A 29 11.16 18.29 -12.41
N GLU A 30 11.10 17.51 -13.47
CA GLU A 30 10.00 17.52 -14.42
C GLU A 30 8.68 17.16 -13.71
N ARG A 31 7.61 17.88 -14.00
CA ARG A 31 6.28 17.64 -13.45
C ARG A 31 5.31 17.41 -14.59
N ILE A 32 4.46 16.40 -14.44
CA ILE A 32 3.32 16.19 -15.31
C ILE A 32 2.08 16.94 -14.79
N PRO A 33 1.17 17.39 -15.66
CA PRO A 33 -0.10 17.97 -15.23
C PRO A 33 -0.91 16.99 -14.39
N ALA A 34 -1.65 17.51 -13.41
CA ALA A 34 -2.49 16.70 -12.54
C ALA A 34 -3.55 15.92 -13.32
N SER A 35 -4.15 16.52 -14.37
CA SER A 35 -5.10 15.86 -15.24
C SER A 35 -4.51 14.63 -15.94
N THR A 36 -3.28 14.75 -16.46
CA THR A 36 -2.55 13.63 -17.09
C THR A 36 -2.24 12.54 -16.07
N ALA A 37 -1.75 12.91 -14.88
CA ALA A 37 -1.48 11.96 -13.80
C ALA A 37 -2.74 11.19 -13.38
N SER A 38 -3.88 11.89 -13.22
CA SER A 38 -5.16 11.28 -12.91
C SER A 38 -5.62 10.31 -14.01
N GLY A 39 -5.44 10.68 -15.29
CA GLY A 39 -5.74 9.80 -16.42
C GLY A 39 -4.91 8.50 -16.38
N LEU A 40 -3.61 8.59 -16.09
CA LEU A 40 -2.74 7.41 -15.95
C LEU A 40 -3.20 6.49 -14.81
N ILE A 41 -3.61 7.07 -13.69
CA ILE A 41 -4.12 6.29 -12.54
C ILE A 41 -5.43 5.59 -12.92
N ILE A 42 -6.37 6.29 -13.56
CA ILE A 42 -7.64 5.71 -13.99
C ILE A 42 -7.38 4.53 -14.93
N ASN A 43 -6.58 4.72 -15.97
CA ASN A 43 -6.25 3.67 -16.94
C ASN A 43 -5.64 2.44 -16.25
N TYR A 44 -4.67 2.66 -15.35
CA TYR A 44 -4.03 1.57 -14.61
C TYR A 44 -5.04 0.79 -13.76
N VAL A 45 -5.92 1.51 -13.06
CA VAL A 45 -6.95 0.90 -12.22
C VAL A 45 -7.95 0.14 -13.08
N GLU A 46 -8.35 0.64 -14.25
CA GLU A 46 -9.30 -0.06 -15.15
C GLU A 46 -8.70 -1.35 -15.76
N GLU A 47 -7.43 -1.34 -16.11
CA GLU A 47 -6.73 -2.48 -16.72
C GLU A 47 -6.31 -3.55 -15.69
N THR A 48 -6.07 -3.16 -14.43
CA THR A 48 -5.54 -4.05 -13.40
C THR A 48 -6.67 -4.62 -12.53
N PRO A 49 -6.96 -5.93 -12.58
CA PRO A 49 -8.05 -6.50 -11.81
C PRO A 49 -7.73 -6.58 -10.31
N ASP A 50 -8.61 -6.01 -9.47
CA ASP A 50 -8.64 -6.19 -8.01
C ASP A 50 -9.82 -7.06 -7.57
N TYR A 51 -9.54 -8.31 -7.24
CA TYR A 51 -10.55 -9.29 -6.82
C TYR A 51 -11.18 -9.01 -5.44
N LEU A 52 -10.71 -7.99 -4.71
CA LEU A 52 -11.36 -7.49 -3.49
C LEU A 52 -12.58 -6.61 -3.80
N ILE A 53 -12.75 -6.16 -5.05
CA ILE A 53 -13.88 -5.35 -5.52
C ILE A 53 -14.71 -6.21 -6.49
N PRO A 54 -15.63 -7.07 -5.99
CA PRO A 54 -16.23 -8.12 -6.79
C PRO A 54 -17.20 -7.62 -7.86
N TYR A 55 -17.65 -6.36 -7.75
CA TYR A 55 -18.57 -5.75 -8.71
C TYR A 55 -17.93 -5.54 -10.08
N ASN A 56 -16.65 -5.13 -10.11
CA ASN A 56 -15.89 -4.92 -11.35
C ASN A 56 -15.06 -6.15 -11.71
N TRP A 57 -14.48 -6.82 -10.71
CA TRP A 57 -13.56 -7.93 -10.92
C TRP A 57 -13.96 -9.11 -10.03
N SER A 58 -14.54 -10.14 -10.64
CA SER A 58 -14.87 -11.37 -9.93
C SER A 58 -13.81 -12.43 -10.16
N LEU A 59 -13.25 -12.96 -9.07
CA LEU A 59 -12.38 -14.12 -9.15
C LEU A 59 -13.25 -15.39 -9.29
N PRO A 60 -12.96 -16.28 -10.25
CA PRO A 60 -13.66 -17.55 -10.36
C PRO A 60 -13.60 -18.35 -9.04
N PRO A 61 -14.68 -19.06 -8.65
CA PRO A 61 -14.72 -19.82 -7.40
C PRO A 61 -13.58 -20.83 -7.25
N ASP A 62 -13.10 -21.40 -8.36
CA ASP A 62 -12.02 -22.38 -8.38
C ASP A 62 -10.66 -21.79 -8.01
N GLN A 63 -10.47 -20.50 -8.30
CA GLN A 63 -9.23 -19.77 -7.99
C GLN A 63 -9.30 -19.13 -6.59
N ASN A 64 -10.50 -18.94 -6.04
CA ASN A 64 -10.69 -18.42 -4.69
C ASN A 64 -10.50 -19.52 -3.63
N LYS A 65 -9.32 -19.54 -3.00
CA LYS A 65 -8.98 -20.49 -1.92
C LYS A 65 -9.97 -20.46 -0.73
N PHE A 66 -10.63 -19.33 -0.50
CA PHE A 66 -11.61 -19.15 0.58
C PHE A 66 -13.04 -19.55 0.18
N ALA A 67 -13.34 -19.68 -1.12
CA ALA A 67 -14.66 -20.11 -1.58
C ALA A 67 -14.99 -21.53 -1.07
N LYS A 68 -14.01 -22.42 -1.08
CA LYS A 68 -14.13 -23.79 -0.53
C LYS A 68 -14.46 -23.78 0.97
N TYR A 69 -13.82 -22.88 1.73
CA TYR A 69 -14.09 -22.74 3.17
C TYR A 69 -15.52 -22.25 3.45
N LYS A 70 -16.04 -21.31 2.65
CA LYS A 70 -17.42 -20.84 2.80
C LYS A 70 -18.44 -21.95 2.54
N ALA A 71 -18.26 -22.74 1.48
CA ALA A 71 -19.10 -23.90 1.19
C ALA A 71 -19.04 -24.93 2.32
N LEU A 72 -17.84 -25.25 2.79
CA LEU A 72 -17.62 -26.18 3.92
C LEU A 72 -18.32 -25.69 5.20
N LYS A 73 -18.16 -24.42 5.57
CA LYS A 73 -18.80 -23.82 6.75
C LYS A 73 -20.32 -23.84 6.66
N GLN A 74 -20.89 -23.59 5.47
CA GLN A 74 -22.33 -23.71 5.25
C GLN A 74 -22.83 -25.14 5.51
N HIS A 75 -22.10 -26.16 5.01
CA HIS A 75 -22.41 -27.56 5.28
C HIS A 75 -22.34 -27.91 6.78
N TYR A 76 -21.35 -27.39 7.54
CA TYR A 76 -21.26 -27.63 8.98
C TYR A 76 -22.28 -26.86 9.82
N SER A 77 -22.73 -25.68 9.37
CA SER A 77 -23.68 -24.85 10.11
C SER A 77 -25.12 -25.40 10.14
N GLY A 78 -25.46 -26.33 9.26
CA GLY A 78 -26.78 -26.96 9.18
C GLY A 78 -26.98 -28.21 10.05
N ASN A 79 -25.91 -28.77 10.63
CA ASN A 79 -25.99 -30.04 11.36
C ASN A 79 -25.36 -29.93 12.75
N ARG A 80 -26.07 -29.26 13.68
CA ARG A 80 -25.81 -29.43 15.12
C ARG A 80 -26.27 -30.81 15.56
N ARG A 81 -25.51 -31.85 15.20
CA ARG A 81 -25.49 -33.08 15.97
C ARG A 81 -24.09 -33.23 16.52
N SER A 82 -24.04 -33.14 17.85
CA SER A 82 -22.99 -33.65 18.72
C SER A 82 -22.31 -34.85 18.09
N ASP A 83 -21.09 -34.69 17.60
CA ASP A 83 -20.08 -35.73 17.71
C ASP A 83 -18.69 -35.09 17.69
N VAL A 84 -18.00 -35.37 18.79
CA VAL A 84 -16.65 -34.96 19.11
C VAL A 84 -15.69 -35.60 18.11
N VAL A 85 -15.25 -34.85 17.11
CA VAL A 85 -14.10 -35.23 16.29
C VAL A 85 -13.16 -34.03 16.22
N GLY A 86 -12.00 -34.22 16.85
CA GLY A 86 -11.01 -33.18 17.10
C GLY A 86 -10.51 -32.50 15.83
N CYS A 87 -10.50 -31.17 15.87
CA CYS A 87 -9.73 -30.34 14.96
C CYS A 87 -9.07 -29.26 15.81
N CYS A 88 -7.74 -29.30 15.88
CA CYS A 88 -6.93 -28.40 16.68
C CYS A 88 -7.18 -26.92 16.30
N THR A 89 -7.56 -26.11 17.28
CA THR A 89 -7.36 -24.66 17.29
C THR A 89 -6.35 -24.33 18.37
N ILE A 90 -5.26 -23.66 18.01
CA ILE A 90 -4.31 -23.04 18.95
C ILE A 90 -5.06 -21.88 19.62
N MET A 91 -5.09 -21.87 20.95
CA MET A 91 -5.50 -20.70 21.76
C MET A 91 -4.41 -19.65 21.77
#